data_AF-A0A6V7WJ27-F1
#
_entry.id   AF-A0A6V7WJ27-F1
#
_cell.length_a   1.000
_cell.length_b   1.000
_cell.length_c   1.000
_cell.angle_alpha   90.00
_cell.angle_beta   90.00
_cell.angle_gamma   90.00
#
_symmetry.space_group_name_H-M   'P 1'
#
loop_
_entity.id
_entity.type
_entity.pdbx_description
1 polymer ?
#
loop_
_entity_poly.entity_id
_entity_poly.type
_entity_poly.pdbx_seq_one_letter_code
_entity_poly.pdbx_strand_id
1 'polypeptide(L)'
;MIFFKILLIINTISITQSKTSAEEKADLETLLFVTAVWRHGDRTPTSLLPSDKQNTVEMIKEKFGGLGQLTELGALQQFELGILLRDRYSGFLPDEYSKNEIGYRSSYYNRTKMSILANQQGMFASNGQNAPKLPLTENVSKTGIVIKYLQKGEDPYVFDEVDCPVGLYFMTPPVAKNADEQIFESEEFREIEQANRPFLQYIANNSGLFNLTLRNIIKLMIL
;
A
#
# COMPACT_ATOMS: atom_id res chain seq x y z
N MET A 1 17.85 -18.83 18.76
CA MET A 1 18.08 -17.81 17.71
C MET A 1 16.79 -17.67 16.94
N ILE A 2 16.03 -16.60 17.18
CA ILE A 2 14.75 -16.33 16.49
C ILE A 2 15.10 -15.62 15.18
N PHE A 3 14.91 -16.28 14.04
CA PHE A 3 15.05 -15.64 12.73
C PHE A 3 13.70 -15.03 12.34
N PHE A 4 13.63 -13.70 12.31
CA PHE A 4 12.52 -12.98 11.67
C PHE A 4 12.72 -13.01 10.15
N LYS A 5 11.95 -13.82 9.43
CA LYS A 5 11.84 -13.68 7.97
C LYS A 5 10.87 -12.55 7.66
N ILE A 6 11.37 -11.36 7.38
CA ILE A 6 10.60 -10.27 6.78
C ILE A 6 10.53 -10.56 5.27
N LEU A 7 9.36 -10.98 4.78
CA LEU A 7 9.13 -11.16 3.34
C LEU A 7 8.66 -9.83 2.74
N LEU A 8 9.59 -9.11 2.11
CA LEU A 8 9.30 -7.91 1.33
C LEU A 8 9.16 -8.32 -0.15
N ILE A 9 7.94 -8.40 -0.68
CA ILE A 9 7.72 -8.70 -2.10
C ILE A 9 7.92 -7.41 -2.90
N ILE A 10 9.17 -7.15 -3.32
CA ILE A 10 9.49 -6.08 -4.27
C ILE A 10 9.52 -6.70 -5.67
N ASN A 11 8.66 -6.24 -6.58
CA ASN A 11 8.69 -6.63 -7.99
C ASN A 11 9.98 -6.12 -8.64
N THR A 12 11.00 -6.97 -8.72
CA THR A 12 12.13 -6.81 -9.64
C THR A 12 12.23 -8.05 -10.50
N ILE A 13 12.07 -7.86 -11.82
CA ILE A 13 12.16 -8.94 -12.80
C ILE A 13 13.65 -9.22 -13.01
N SER A 14 14.15 -10.31 -12.42
CA SER A 14 15.35 -10.99 -12.88
C SER A 14 14.99 -12.45 -13.12
N ILE A 15 14.93 -12.81 -14.40
CA ILE A 15 14.63 -14.16 -14.86
C ILE A 15 15.89 -15.00 -14.69
N THR A 16 16.00 -15.67 -13.54
CA THR A 16 16.79 -16.89 -13.36
C THR A 16 15.93 -17.82 -12.53
N GLN A 17 15.72 -19.05 -13.02
CA GLN A 17 14.82 -20.06 -12.47
C GLN A 17 14.89 -20.15 -10.93
N SER A 18 13.98 -19.49 -10.23
CA SER A 18 13.61 -19.82 -8.87
C SER A 18 12.20 -20.42 -8.94
N LYS A 19 11.94 -21.49 -8.19
CA LYS A 19 10.57 -21.87 -7.88
C LYS A 19 9.83 -20.59 -7.50
N THR A 20 8.69 -20.34 -8.14
CA THR A 20 7.80 -19.23 -7.79
C THR A 20 7.53 -19.32 -6.30
N SER A 21 7.97 -18.32 -5.53
CA SER A 21 7.83 -18.28 -4.07
C SER A 21 6.39 -18.41 -3.58
N ALA A 22 5.41 -18.29 -4.49
CA ALA A 22 3.99 -18.44 -4.25
C ALA A 22 3.56 -19.87 -3.87
N GLU A 23 4.31 -20.91 -4.24
CA GLU A 23 3.91 -22.31 -3.98
C GLU A 23 4.61 -22.95 -2.76
N GLU A 24 5.54 -22.24 -2.12
CA GLU A 24 6.25 -22.76 -0.95
C GLU A 24 5.39 -22.62 0.31
N LYS A 25 4.89 -23.74 0.84
CA LYS A 25 4.24 -23.83 2.14
C LYS A 25 5.19 -23.39 3.27
N ALA A 26 4.62 -22.79 4.32
CA ALA A 26 5.40 -22.50 5.52
C ALA A 26 5.79 -23.81 6.24
N ASP A 27 7.01 -23.85 6.79
CA ASP A 27 7.42 -24.89 7.72
C ASP A 27 6.73 -24.66 9.07
N LEU A 28 5.78 -25.53 9.42
CA LEU A 28 4.97 -25.39 10.62
C LEU A 28 5.66 -25.92 11.88
N GLU A 29 6.75 -26.71 11.76
CA GLU A 29 7.43 -27.26 12.94
C GLU A 29 8.10 -26.17 13.78
N THR A 30 8.51 -25.09 13.12
CA THR A 30 9.26 -23.98 13.74
C THR A 30 8.52 -22.65 13.72
N LEU A 31 7.38 -22.55 13.04
CA LEU A 31 6.62 -21.31 12.89
C LEU A 31 5.89 -20.95 14.20
N LEU A 32 6.23 -19.78 14.76
CA LEU A 32 5.61 -19.27 15.99
C LEU A 32 4.72 -18.04 15.75
N PHE A 33 5.09 -17.18 14.80
CA PHE A 33 4.41 -15.91 14.56
C PHE A 33 4.71 -15.39 13.14
N VAL A 34 3.73 -14.71 12.54
CA VAL A 34 3.85 -14.09 11.21
C VAL A 34 3.51 -12.61 11.31
N THR A 35 4.38 -11.76 10.76
CA THR A 35 4.03 -10.38 10.41
C THR A 35 4.09 -10.25 8.90
N ALA A 36 2.98 -9.83 8.30
CA ALA A 36 2.89 -9.56 6.88
C ALA A 36 2.50 -8.08 6.67
N VAL A 37 3.21 -7.41 5.77
CA VAL A 37 2.97 -6.03 5.37
C VAL A 37 2.81 -6.02 3.86
N TRP A 38 1.74 -5.40 3.38
CA TRP A 38 1.46 -5.31 1.95
C TRP A 38 0.90 -3.94 1.60
N ARG A 39 1.09 -3.56 0.34
CA ARG A 39 0.45 -2.37 -0.24
C ARG A 39 -1.03 -2.67 -0.50
N HIS A 40 -1.85 -1.63 -0.51
CA HIS A 40 -3.21 -1.70 -1.04
C HIS A 40 -3.22 -2.25 -2.49
N GLY A 41 -4.36 -2.77 -2.94
CA GLY A 41 -4.55 -3.17 -4.34
C GLY A 41 -4.65 -1.98 -5.29
N ASP A 42 -4.87 -2.26 -6.58
CA ASP A 42 -5.13 -1.25 -7.61
C ASP A 42 -6.17 -0.20 -7.19
N ARG A 43 -5.94 1.05 -7.60
CA ARG A 43 -6.74 2.20 -7.18
C ARG A 43 -6.89 3.22 -8.29
N THR A 44 -7.91 4.06 -8.18
CA THR A 44 -7.99 5.29 -8.97
C THR A 44 -6.83 6.24 -8.65
N PRO A 45 -6.49 7.16 -9.58
CA PRO A 45 -5.52 8.22 -9.30
C PRO A 45 -5.97 9.04 -8.09
N THR A 46 -5.02 9.60 -7.35
CA THR A 46 -5.30 10.51 -6.21
C THR A 46 -5.46 11.96 -6.64
N SER A 47 -5.01 12.29 -7.86
CA SER A 47 -5.19 13.58 -8.53
C SER A 47 -5.20 13.38 -10.04
N LEU A 48 -5.88 14.27 -10.76
CA LEU A 48 -5.83 14.29 -12.23
C LEU A 48 -4.75 15.24 -12.72
N LEU A 49 -4.19 14.93 -13.89
CA LEU A 49 -3.29 15.84 -14.57
C LEU A 49 -4.11 17.05 -15.08
N PRO A 50 -3.59 18.29 -14.94
CA PRO A 50 -4.26 19.46 -15.50
C PRO A 50 -4.54 19.37 -17.01
N SER A 51 -3.73 18.62 -17.76
CA SER A 51 -3.93 18.39 -19.19
C SER A 51 -4.93 17.28 -19.53
N ASP A 52 -5.42 16.51 -18.55
CA ASP A 52 -6.42 15.46 -18.78
C ASP A 52 -7.78 16.08 -19.10
N LYS A 53 -8.18 15.99 -20.36
CA LYS A 53 -9.48 16.48 -20.85
C LYS A 53 -10.55 15.38 -20.94
N GLN A 54 -10.18 14.13 -20.75
CA GLN A 54 -11.07 12.99 -20.95
C GLN A 54 -11.69 12.51 -19.64
N ASN A 55 -10.98 12.69 -18.52
CA ASN A 55 -11.46 12.31 -17.21
C ASN A 55 -11.77 13.54 -16.37
N THR A 56 -12.95 13.56 -15.75
CA THR A 56 -13.29 14.52 -14.70
C THR A 56 -13.36 13.83 -13.34
N VAL A 57 -13.24 14.63 -12.27
CA VAL A 57 -13.38 14.12 -10.90
C VAL A 57 -14.77 13.51 -10.69
N GLU A 58 -15.80 14.12 -11.28
CA GLU A 58 -17.19 13.67 -11.25
C GLU A 58 -17.34 12.30 -11.93
N MET A 59 -16.77 12.12 -13.13
CA MET A 59 -16.82 10.84 -13.85
C MET A 59 -16.14 9.72 -13.06
N ILE A 60 -14.98 10.01 -12.44
CA ILE A 60 -14.28 9.03 -11.61
C ILE A 60 -15.07 8.74 -10.34
N LYS A 61 -15.74 9.74 -9.77
CA LYS A 61 -16.61 9.56 -8.61
C LYS A 61 -17.80 8.66 -8.92
N GLU A 62 -18.48 8.89 -10.04
CA GLU A 62 -19.61 8.09 -10.47
C GLU A 62 -19.21 6.64 -10.77
N LYS A 63 -18.07 6.43 -11.44
CA LYS A 63 -17.64 5.10 -11.87
C LYS A 63 -16.93 4.28 -10.78
N PHE A 64 -16.16 4.95 -9.92
CA PHE A 64 -15.22 4.28 -9.01
C PHE A 64 -15.31 4.76 -7.55
N GLY A 65 -16.23 5.65 -7.22
CA GLY A 65 -16.37 6.23 -5.88
C GLY A 65 -15.40 7.38 -5.57
N GLY A 66 -14.54 7.76 -6.52
CA GLY A 66 -13.74 8.98 -6.46
C GLY A 66 -12.24 8.74 -6.62
N LEU A 67 -11.45 9.78 -6.37
CA LEU A 67 -9.99 9.71 -6.41
C LEU A 67 -9.44 8.91 -5.22
N GLY A 68 -8.36 8.18 -5.46
CA GLY A 68 -7.64 7.38 -4.46
C GLY A 68 -8.43 6.20 -3.87
N GLN A 69 -9.52 5.78 -4.51
CA GLN A 69 -10.35 4.66 -4.09
C GLN A 69 -9.83 3.35 -4.68
N LEU A 70 -10.01 2.26 -3.94
CA LEU A 70 -9.70 0.91 -4.42
C LEU A 70 -10.63 0.55 -5.59
N THR A 71 -10.09 -0.03 -6.66
CA THR A 71 -10.88 -0.53 -7.79
C THR A 71 -11.33 -1.97 -7.56
N GLU A 72 -12.22 -2.48 -8.41
CA GLU A 72 -12.60 -3.91 -8.40
C GLU A 72 -11.40 -4.82 -8.64
N LEU A 73 -10.50 -4.41 -9.55
CA LEU A 73 -9.23 -5.09 -9.78
C LEU A 73 -8.39 -5.11 -8.49
N GLY A 74 -8.32 -3.99 -7.77
CA GLY A 74 -7.59 -3.91 -6.51
C GLY A 74 -8.17 -4.78 -5.41
N ALA A 75 -9.50 -4.90 -5.34
CA ALA A 75 -10.15 -5.83 -4.45
C ALA A 75 -9.84 -7.29 -4.83
N LEU A 76 -9.88 -7.64 -6.11
CA LEU A 76 -9.53 -8.98 -6.59
C LEU A 76 -8.08 -9.35 -6.27
N GLN A 77 -7.13 -8.45 -6.52
CA GLN A 77 -5.72 -8.66 -6.20
C GLN A 77 -5.51 -8.97 -4.71
N GLN A 78 -6.23 -8.27 -3.84
CA GLN A 78 -6.12 -8.48 -2.40
C GLN A 78 -6.77 -9.80 -1.98
N PHE A 79 -7.92 -10.14 -2.57
CA PHE A 79 -8.57 -11.43 -2.38
C PHE A 79 -7.67 -12.60 -2.79
N GLU A 80 -7.02 -12.53 -3.96
CA GLU A 80 -6.05 -13.53 -4.40
C GLU A 80 -4.85 -13.61 -3.45
N LEU A 81 -4.32 -12.48 -2.99
CA LEU A 81 -3.29 -12.46 -1.96
C LEU A 81 -3.77 -13.16 -0.67
N GLY A 82 -5.03 -12.98 -0.30
CA GLY A 82 -5.65 -13.64 0.84
C GLY A 82 -5.64 -15.16 0.69
N ILE A 83 -6.04 -15.67 -0.48
CA ILE A 83 -6.00 -17.09 -0.83
C ILE A 83 -4.56 -17.62 -0.73
N LEU A 84 -3.59 -16.89 -1.31
CA LEU A 84 -2.18 -17.29 -1.26
C LEU A 84 -1.65 -17.36 0.19
N LEU A 85 -2.05 -16.43 1.05
CA LEU A 85 -1.67 -16.45 2.47
C LEU A 85 -2.34 -17.62 3.22
N ARG A 86 -3.62 -17.90 2.95
CA ARG A 86 -4.33 -19.07 3.51
C ARG A 86 -3.67 -20.37 3.09
N ASP A 87 -3.27 -20.46 1.82
CA ASP A 87 -2.60 -21.63 1.29
C ASP A 87 -1.21 -21.80 1.94
N ARG A 88 -0.39 -20.74 1.95
CA ARG A 88 0.97 -20.75 2.51
C ARG A 88 0.99 -21.16 3.98
N TYR A 89 0.07 -20.61 4.78
CA TYR A 89 -0.02 -20.81 6.22
C TYR A 89 -1.15 -21.78 6.61
N SER A 90 -1.52 -22.66 5.68
CA SER A 90 -2.49 -23.73 5.94
C SER A 90 -2.01 -24.59 7.12
N GLY A 91 -2.88 -24.83 8.10
CA GLY A 91 -2.55 -25.54 9.34
C GLY A 91 -1.96 -24.65 10.45
N PHE A 92 -1.50 -23.43 10.14
CA PHE A 92 -1.14 -22.41 11.14
C PHE A 92 -2.29 -21.43 11.40
N LEU A 93 -2.97 -21.00 10.33
CA LEU A 93 -4.14 -20.13 10.46
C LEU A 93 -5.37 -20.90 10.95
N PRO A 94 -6.20 -20.32 11.84
CA PRO A 94 -7.46 -20.93 12.25
C PRO A 94 -8.40 -21.10 11.07
N ASP A 95 -9.35 -22.04 11.17
CA ASP A 95 -10.33 -22.28 10.09
C ASP A 95 -11.29 -21.12 9.89
N GLU A 96 -11.60 -20.40 10.96
CA GLU A 96 -12.40 -19.18 10.97
C GLU A 96 -11.59 -18.02 11.54
N TYR A 97 -11.94 -16.79 11.13
CA TYR A 97 -11.27 -15.62 11.66
C TYR A 97 -11.47 -15.49 13.17
N SER A 98 -10.36 -15.32 13.88
CA SER A 98 -10.32 -15.03 15.32
C SER A 98 -9.55 -13.75 15.59
N LYS A 99 -10.22 -12.75 16.18
CA LYS A 99 -9.60 -11.47 16.58
C LYS A 99 -8.50 -11.63 17.66
N ASN A 100 -8.44 -12.80 18.30
CA ASN A 100 -7.43 -13.10 19.32
C ASN A 100 -6.14 -13.68 18.71
N GLU A 101 -6.22 -14.22 17.49
CA GLU A 101 -5.09 -14.84 16.79
C GLU A 101 -4.60 -13.99 15.63
N ILE A 102 -5.49 -13.19 15.02
CA ILE A 102 -5.20 -12.38 13.85
C ILE A 102 -5.54 -10.92 14.14
N GLY A 103 -4.53 -10.05 14.02
CA GLY A 103 -4.67 -8.61 14.17
C GLY A 103 -4.45 -7.88 12.86
N TYR A 104 -5.34 -6.96 12.53
CA TYR A 104 -5.21 -6.09 11.36
C TYR A 104 -4.90 -4.65 11.77
N ARG A 105 -3.90 -4.05 11.11
CA ARG A 105 -3.60 -2.61 11.19
C ARG A 105 -3.61 -2.01 9.80
N SER A 106 -4.21 -0.83 9.64
CA SER A 106 -4.26 -0.08 8.39
C SER A 106 -3.81 1.36 8.62
N SER A 107 -3.34 2.03 7.56
CA SER A 107 -3.35 3.48 7.50
C SER A 107 -4.78 4.03 7.39
N TYR A 108 -4.93 5.35 7.53
CA TYR A 108 -6.26 5.98 7.63
C TYR A 108 -7.07 5.97 6.31
N TYR A 109 -6.48 5.56 5.19
CA TYR A 109 -7.15 5.58 3.89
C TYR A 109 -8.22 4.49 3.72
N ASN A 110 -9.29 4.80 2.98
CA ASN A 110 -10.31 3.81 2.64
C ASN A 110 -9.73 2.65 1.83
N ARG A 111 -8.87 2.94 0.83
CA ARG A 111 -8.27 1.90 -0.02
C ARG A 111 -7.51 0.82 0.74
N THR A 112 -6.82 1.18 1.83
CA THR A 112 -6.06 0.21 2.66
C THR A 112 -6.98 -0.58 3.56
N LYS A 113 -7.99 0.06 4.17
CA LYS A 113 -9.04 -0.63 4.95
C LYS A 113 -9.80 -1.64 4.08
N MET A 114 -10.20 -1.23 2.88
CA MET A 114 -10.90 -2.09 1.92
C MET A 114 -10.02 -3.21 1.39
N SER A 115 -8.71 -2.97 1.22
CA SER A 115 -7.75 -4.01 0.86
C SER A 115 -7.67 -5.11 1.93
N ILE A 116 -7.66 -4.74 3.21
CA ILE A 116 -7.70 -5.71 4.32
C ILE A 116 -8.97 -6.56 4.25
N LEU A 117 -10.13 -5.93 4.02
CA LEU A 117 -11.40 -6.66 3.93
C LEU A 117 -11.42 -7.66 2.77
N ALA A 118 -10.95 -7.26 1.60
CA ALA A 118 -10.86 -8.14 0.44
C ALA A 118 -9.85 -9.28 0.67
N ASN A 119 -8.69 -8.97 1.24
CA ASN A 119 -7.69 -9.96 1.60
C ASN A 119 -8.20 -10.99 2.61
N GLN A 120 -8.85 -10.52 3.66
CA GLN A 120 -9.43 -11.41 4.64
C GLN A 120 -10.54 -12.28 4.04
N GLN A 121 -11.38 -11.73 3.15
CA GLN A 121 -12.38 -12.52 2.45
C GLN A 121 -11.73 -13.66 1.65
N GLY A 122 -10.60 -13.41 0.98
CA GLY A 122 -9.86 -14.47 0.30
C GLY A 122 -9.23 -15.48 1.25
N MET A 123 -8.71 -15.01 2.38
CA MET A 123 -8.05 -15.85 3.38
C MET A 123 -9.02 -16.82 4.07
N PHE A 124 -10.29 -16.43 4.23
CA PHE A 124 -11.33 -17.24 4.89
C PHE A 124 -12.49 -17.59 3.95
N ALA A 125 -12.26 -17.55 2.63
CA ALA A 125 -13.24 -17.97 1.65
C ALA A 125 -13.54 -19.46 1.81
N SER A 126 -14.83 -19.83 1.89
CA SER A 126 -15.24 -21.22 1.70
C SER A 126 -15.02 -21.62 0.23
N ASN A 127 -14.80 -22.91 -0.03
CA ASN A 127 -14.70 -23.43 -1.40
C ASN A 127 -15.92 -22.98 -2.24
N GLY A 128 -15.67 -22.22 -3.30
CA GLY A 128 -16.70 -21.70 -4.20
C GLY A 128 -17.24 -20.30 -3.89
N GLN A 129 -16.69 -19.58 -2.90
CA GLN A 129 -17.02 -18.16 -2.74
C GLN A 129 -16.52 -17.32 -3.93
N ASN A 130 -17.38 -16.44 -4.42
CA ASN A 130 -17.05 -15.51 -5.48
C ASN A 130 -16.12 -14.40 -4.97
N ALA A 131 -15.28 -13.88 -5.87
CA ALA A 131 -14.45 -12.72 -5.61
C ALA A 131 -15.26 -11.52 -5.07
N PRO A 132 -14.66 -10.62 -4.27
CA PRO A 132 -15.31 -9.44 -3.74
C PRO A 132 -15.91 -8.57 -4.83
N LYS A 133 -17.13 -8.06 -4.59
CA LYS A 133 -17.75 -7.01 -5.41
C LYS A 133 -17.78 -5.70 -4.63
N LEU A 134 -17.53 -4.59 -5.33
CA LEU A 134 -17.63 -3.26 -4.74
C LEU A 134 -19.08 -2.74 -4.73
N PRO A 135 -19.47 -1.89 -3.77
CA PRO A 135 -18.68 -1.54 -2.58
C PRO A 135 -18.61 -2.74 -1.62
N LEU A 136 -17.49 -2.91 -0.89
CA LEU A 136 -17.36 -3.98 0.12
C LEU A 136 -18.24 -3.64 1.35
N THR A 137 -19.55 -3.55 1.17
CA THR A 137 -20.53 -3.19 2.22
C THR A 137 -21.11 -4.41 2.92
N GLU A 138 -20.85 -5.63 2.44
CA GLU A 138 -21.46 -6.85 3.00
C GLU A 138 -20.62 -7.59 4.05
N ASN A 139 -19.32 -7.27 4.19
CA ASN A 139 -18.39 -8.14 4.91
C ASN A 139 -17.72 -7.56 6.15
N VAL A 140 -18.03 -6.34 6.61
CA VAL A 140 -17.42 -5.82 7.88
C VAL A 140 -18.25 -6.22 9.09
N SER A 141 -19.57 -6.08 9.01
CA SER A 141 -20.48 -6.35 10.12
C SER A 141 -20.72 -7.85 10.33
N LYS A 142 -20.63 -8.68 9.29
CA LYS A 142 -20.83 -10.14 9.38
C LYS A 142 -19.60 -10.91 9.86
N THR A 143 -18.40 -10.38 9.66
CA THR A 143 -17.13 -11.07 9.95
C THR A 143 -16.53 -10.70 11.31
N GLY A 144 -17.00 -9.62 11.96
CA GLY A 144 -16.49 -9.17 13.25
C GLY A 144 -15.04 -8.67 13.22
N ILE A 145 -14.57 -8.23 12.05
CA ILE A 145 -13.19 -7.77 11.84
C ILE A 145 -12.91 -6.51 12.65
N VAL A 146 -11.75 -6.49 13.32
CA VAL A 146 -11.26 -5.30 14.03
C VAL A 146 -10.02 -4.79 13.32
N ILE A 147 -10.19 -3.72 12.54
CA ILE A 147 -9.07 -3.01 11.89
C ILE A 147 -8.65 -1.86 12.80
N LYS A 148 -7.41 -1.92 13.31
CA LYS A 148 -6.80 -0.82 14.05
C LYS A 148 -6.19 0.20 13.08
N TYR A 149 -6.42 1.48 13.32
CA TYR A 149 -5.81 2.57 12.57
C TYR A 149 -5.79 3.83 13.44
N LEU A 150 -4.83 4.71 13.20
CA LEU A 150 -4.82 6.07 13.76
C LEU A 150 -5.08 7.09 12.64
N GLN A 151 -5.40 8.32 13.01
CA GLN A 151 -5.63 9.37 12.01
C GLN A 151 -4.32 9.75 11.30
N LYS A 152 -4.45 10.39 10.14
CA LYS A 152 -3.30 10.95 9.42
C LYS A 152 -2.57 11.96 10.32
N GLY A 153 -1.25 11.85 10.42
CA GLY A 153 -0.41 12.68 11.31
C GLY A 153 -0.26 12.14 12.74
N GLU A 154 -1.09 11.17 13.15
CA GLU A 154 -1.04 10.57 14.48
C GLU A 154 -0.49 9.13 14.47
N ASP A 155 -0.28 8.52 13.29
CA ASP A 155 0.12 7.12 13.17
C ASP A 155 1.64 6.94 12.95
N PRO A 156 2.46 6.74 14.00
CA PRO A 156 3.92 6.63 13.86
C PRO A 156 4.36 5.31 13.21
N TYR A 157 3.43 4.41 12.87
CA TYR A 157 3.75 3.08 12.37
C TYR A 157 3.58 2.93 10.86
N VAL A 158 2.59 3.60 10.27
CA VAL A 158 2.22 3.42 8.84
C VAL A 158 2.17 4.71 8.04
N PHE A 159 2.40 5.86 8.67
CA PHE A 159 2.61 7.14 7.99
C PHE A 159 4.03 7.65 8.26
N ASP A 160 4.61 8.26 7.25
CA ASP A 160 5.87 9.01 7.28
C ASP A 160 5.66 10.47 7.76
N GLU A 161 4.42 10.99 7.64
CA GLU A 161 4.01 12.35 8.02
C GLU A 161 3.75 12.54 9.54
N VAL A 162 4.44 11.79 10.42
CA VAL A 162 4.28 11.98 11.86
C VAL A 162 5.25 13.03 12.36
N ASP A 163 4.72 14.00 13.11
CA ASP A 163 5.52 14.99 13.82
C ASP A 163 6.46 14.28 14.79
N CYS A 164 7.72 14.15 14.40
CA CYS A 164 8.77 13.58 15.22
C CYS A 164 9.19 14.62 16.28
N PRO A 165 8.93 14.40 17.59
CA PRO A 165 9.14 15.41 18.64
C PRO A 165 10.61 15.79 18.86
N VAL A 166 11.57 15.08 18.26
CA VAL A 166 12.99 15.44 18.33
C VAL A 166 13.23 16.85 17.74
N GLY A 167 12.34 17.35 16.88
CA GLY A 167 12.34 18.74 16.41
C GLY A 167 11.86 19.77 17.45
N LEU A 168 10.98 19.37 18.38
CA LEU A 168 10.37 20.31 19.33
C LEU A 168 11.32 20.71 20.47
N TYR A 169 12.25 19.82 20.86
CA TYR A 169 13.20 20.10 21.93
C TYR A 169 14.41 20.94 21.47
N PHE A 170 14.66 21.00 20.16
CA PHE A 170 15.88 21.60 19.59
C PHE A 170 15.63 22.66 18.51
N MET A 171 14.45 23.29 18.40
CA MET A 171 14.15 24.26 17.32
C MET A 171 14.57 23.74 15.92
N THR A 172 14.58 22.42 15.74
CA THR A 172 14.98 21.75 14.49
C THR A 172 13.71 21.27 13.81
N PRO A 173 13.64 21.28 12.47
CA PRO A 173 12.50 20.68 11.77
C PRO A 173 12.36 19.19 12.17
N PRO A 174 11.17 18.58 12.04
CA PRO A 174 10.98 17.16 12.35
C PRO A 174 12.03 16.28 11.66
N VAL A 175 12.57 15.28 12.35
CA VAL A 175 13.71 14.46 11.85
C VAL A 175 13.44 13.82 10.48
N ALA A 176 12.20 13.41 10.20
CA ALA A 176 11.81 12.90 8.89
C ALA A 176 11.94 13.97 7.79
N LYS A 177 11.51 15.20 8.08
CA LYS A 177 11.69 16.34 7.16
C LYS A 177 13.18 16.67 6.95
N ASN A 178 14.00 16.55 7.99
CA ASN A 178 15.45 16.73 7.87
C ASN A 178 16.10 15.62 7.03
N ALA A 179 15.64 14.37 7.12
CA ALA A 179 16.17 13.26 6.33
C ALA A 179 15.80 13.41 4.84
N ASP A 180 14.54 13.75 4.54
CA ASP A 180 14.10 14.06 3.19
C ASP A 180 14.88 15.25 2.60
N GLU A 181 15.05 16.32 3.38
CA GLU A 181 15.83 17.49 2.95
C GLU A 181 17.30 17.12 2.70
N GLN A 182 17.93 16.32 3.56
CA GLN A 182 19.29 15.81 3.32
C GLN A 182 19.41 15.00 2.02
N ILE A 183 18.41 14.16 1.71
CA ILE A 183 18.38 13.41 0.44
C ILE A 183 18.25 14.39 -0.73
N PHE A 184 17.29 15.31 -0.68
CA PHE A 184 17.05 16.27 -1.77
C PHE A 184 18.19 17.27 -1.97
N GLU A 185 18.97 17.55 -0.92
CA GLU A 185 20.16 18.40 -0.95
C GLU A 185 21.46 17.63 -1.21
N SER A 186 21.40 16.30 -1.34
CA SER A 186 22.58 15.49 -1.67
C SER A 186 23.07 15.80 -3.09
N GLU A 187 24.38 15.61 -3.30
CA GLU A 187 24.99 15.74 -4.63
C GLU A 187 24.37 14.75 -5.61
N GLU A 188 24.21 13.49 -5.20
CA GLU A 188 23.60 12.42 -6.00
C GLU A 188 22.19 12.80 -6.49
N PHE A 189 21.32 13.29 -5.59
CA PHE A 189 19.96 13.67 -5.99
C PHE A 189 19.95 14.83 -6.99
N ARG A 190 20.81 15.84 -6.77
CA ARG A 190 20.95 16.99 -7.68
C ARG A 190 21.47 16.57 -9.04
N GLU A 191 22.44 15.65 -9.09
CA GLU A 191 22.97 15.12 -10.35
C GLU A 191 21.90 14.34 -11.13
N ILE A 192 21.13 13.48 -10.46
CA ILE A 192 20.03 12.75 -11.09
C ILE A 192 18.97 13.73 -11.62
N GLU A 193 18.59 14.74 -10.83
CA GLU A 193 17.62 15.74 -11.28
C GLU A 193 18.13 16.53 -12.49
N GLN A 194 19.39 16.97 -12.46
CA GLN A 194 20.01 17.71 -13.56
C GLN A 194 20.10 16.86 -14.83
N ALA A 195 20.50 15.60 -14.72
CA ALA A 195 20.56 14.66 -15.84
C ALA A 195 19.18 14.41 -16.47
N ASN A 196 18.11 14.47 -15.67
CA ASN A 196 16.74 14.24 -16.12
C ASN A 196 15.98 15.53 -16.47
N ARG A 197 16.62 16.71 -16.42
CA ARG A 197 15.97 18.01 -16.67
C ARG A 197 15.21 18.08 -18.00
N PRO A 198 15.75 17.59 -19.14
CA PRO A 198 15.01 17.62 -20.40
C PRO A 198 13.72 16.78 -20.35
N PHE A 199 13.77 15.63 -19.67
CA PHE A 199 12.60 14.76 -19.50
C PHE A 199 11.56 15.36 -18.56
N LEU A 200 11.99 15.95 -17.44
CA LEU A 200 11.09 16.65 -16.52
C LEU A 200 10.38 17.83 -17.21
N GLN A 201 11.09 18.56 -18.06
CA GLN A 201 10.51 19.65 -18.85
C GLN A 201 9.53 19.13 -19.91
N TYR A 202 9.83 18.00 -20.55
CA TYR A 202 8.88 17.32 -21.44
C TYR A 202 7.59 16.93 -20.69
N ILE A 203 7.70 16.32 -19.50
CA ILE A 203 6.51 15.97 -18.70
C ILE A 203 5.73 17.23 -18.33
N ALA A 204 6.38 18.28 -17.85
CA ALA A 204 5.73 19.53 -17.47
C ALA A 204 4.87 20.08 -18.62
N ASN A 205 5.45 20.17 -19.82
CA ASN A 205 4.77 20.70 -21.01
C ASN A 205 3.56 19.85 -21.45
N ASN A 206 3.58 18.54 -21.23
CA ASN A 206 2.51 17.63 -21.68
C ASN A 206 1.47 17.33 -20.59
N SER A 207 1.82 17.48 -19.31
CA SER A 207 0.94 17.22 -18.17
C SER A 207 0.17 18.47 -17.71
N GLY A 208 0.60 19.66 -18.14
CA GLY A 208 0.08 20.94 -17.64
C GLY A 208 0.56 21.28 -16.23
N LEU A 209 1.61 20.59 -15.74
CA LEU A 209 2.26 20.88 -14.47
C LEU A 209 3.39 21.91 -14.68
N PHE A 210 3.60 22.78 -13.70
CA PHE A 210 4.63 23.83 -13.75
C PHE A 210 5.76 23.53 -12.76
N ASN A 211 6.98 23.94 -13.12
CA ASN A 211 8.18 23.79 -12.28
C ASN A 211 8.37 22.36 -11.74
N LEU A 212 8.23 21.36 -12.62
CA LEU A 212 8.38 19.97 -12.25
C LEU A 212 9.84 19.67 -11.89
N THR A 213 10.03 19.09 -10.71
CA THR A 213 11.31 18.65 -10.16
C THR A 213 11.19 17.18 -9.78
N LEU A 214 12.31 16.49 -9.59
CA LEU A 214 12.28 15.12 -9.09
C LEU A 214 11.63 15.07 -7.70
N ARG A 215 11.80 16.12 -6.89
CA ARG A 215 11.15 16.24 -5.58
C ARG A 215 9.62 16.28 -5.65
N ASN A 216 9.04 16.99 -6.62
CA ASN A 216 7.58 17.16 -6.68
C ASN A 216 6.87 16.16 -7.59
N ILE A 217 7.57 15.54 -8.55
CA ILE A 217 6.99 14.50 -9.41
C ILE A 217 6.66 13.22 -8.62
N ILE A 218 7.43 12.91 -7.57
CA ILE A 218 7.22 11.74 -6.70
C ILE A 218 5.83 11.77 -6.04
N LYS A 219 5.34 12.98 -5.70
CA LYS A 219 4.00 13.16 -5.11
C LYS A 219 2.86 12.76 -6.05
N LEU A 220 3.11 12.70 -7.36
CA LEU A 220 2.13 12.22 -8.35
C LEU A 220 2.07 10.69 -8.44
N MET A 221 3.09 9.98 -7.94
CA MET A 221 3.24 8.54 -8.12
C MET A 221 2.94 7.73 -6.86
N ILE A 222 3.19 8.30 -5.67
CA ILE A 222 3.27 7.51 -4.42
C ILE A 222 1.97 7.56 -3.59
N LEU A 223 1.23 8.66 -3.61
CA LEU A 223 0.02 8.83 -2.77
C LEU A 223 -1.22 8.28 -3.45
#